data_AF-A0A1H3CW39-F1
#
_entry.id   AF-A0A1H3CW39-F1
#
_cell.length_a   1.000
_cell.length_b   1.000
_cell.length_c   1.000
_cell.angle_alpha   90.00
_cell.angle_beta   90.00
_cell.angle_gamma   90.00
#
_symmetry.space_group_name_H-M   'P 1'
#
loop_
_entity.id
_entity.type
_entity.pdbx_description
1 polymer ?
#
loop_
_entity_poly.entity_id
_entity_poly.type
_entity_poly.pdbx_seq_one_letter_code
_entity_poly.pdbx_strand_id
1 'polypeptide(L)'
;MAKTSKSGKANRKVVSGGMIVIIVAIVLIIACFFTYISGVLPRTMTGVSITETLPDGTTKVVKNFNLLETNMHFKEVFNTYSNYGMVTEEALDAIYNESTGETYRDWILREAASQMKTLAFVERAAQESGFMQYSKAHEYAAAQTASVDAYAAMYGFQSAQQYMAAMYGTGMTTRDFIDYSAREVLVTEYGYYLKQFDPSVVPTADQIQSEFDANPYKYYTYDFNRYFITAEKDADGNITGLDDAIAAANKIASASKDSASFRTAVMDYLKDKGDDATLATFDNDADPTIYEGYTNESIAYMDSEIQDFFYGDSKPGDTTVVETTTGAFVIYLADKRLDDTKTVSFRVLTLTNDVARQAGATPEEIAQGAQDLAAEAATYATSGMDPLSFYNVVKNHSTGEAMLDGGYTGGVTADYFVSSDAENPLDMAQVQAGMWLFEDGRNTGDVKIFISDDQKTVYVYYFEESAPVWQNAVKNSLITTNFTNWNSNIMANDPQYEVNAGLMKVFIY
;
A
#
# COMPACT_ATOMS: atom_id res chain seq x y z
N MET A 1 -26.01 95.72 -14.03
CA MET A 1 -24.88 95.81 -13.07
C MET A 1 -25.25 95.06 -11.81
N ALA A 2 -24.51 94.02 -11.45
CA ALA A 2 -24.36 93.56 -10.07
C ALA A 2 -23.16 92.61 -10.02
N LYS A 3 -21.99 93.16 -9.67
CA LYS A 3 -20.85 92.40 -9.17
C LYS A 3 -21.09 92.16 -7.69
N THR A 4 -21.01 90.89 -7.26
CA THR A 4 -20.69 90.55 -5.87
C THR A 4 -19.97 89.20 -5.84
N SER A 5 -18.65 89.24 -6.01
CA SER A 5 -17.75 88.17 -5.58
C SER A 5 -17.36 88.43 -4.12
N LYS A 6 -17.69 87.51 -3.21
CA LYS A 6 -17.07 87.44 -1.87
C LYS A 6 -16.84 85.97 -1.48
N SER A 7 -15.59 85.55 -1.69
CA SER A 7 -14.75 84.73 -0.80
C SER A 7 -15.47 83.75 0.14
N GLY A 8 -15.59 82.49 -0.27
CA GLY A 8 -15.68 81.35 0.64
C GLY A 8 -14.28 80.80 0.89
N LYS A 9 -13.72 81.05 2.08
CA LYS A 9 -12.49 80.39 2.56
C LYS A 9 -12.74 78.88 2.58
N ALA A 10 -11.97 78.13 1.80
CA ALA A 10 -11.90 76.68 1.96
C ALA A 10 -11.20 76.37 3.30
N ASN A 11 -12.00 76.12 4.34
CA ASN A 11 -11.51 75.49 5.57
C ASN A 11 -11.10 74.06 5.21
N ARG A 12 -9.85 73.87 4.82
CA ARG A 12 -9.21 72.55 4.84
C ARG A 12 -9.13 72.17 6.32
N LYS A 13 -10.15 71.48 6.84
CA LYS A 13 -10.10 70.87 8.16
C LYS A 13 -8.91 69.91 8.13
N VAL A 14 -7.80 70.34 8.74
CA VAL A 14 -6.68 69.47 9.05
C VAL A 14 -7.28 68.40 9.96
N VAL A 15 -7.39 67.17 9.45
CA VAL A 15 -7.78 66.03 10.27
C VAL A 15 -6.71 65.93 11.35
N SER A 16 -7.06 66.29 12.58
CA SER A 16 -6.15 66.26 13.73
C SER A 16 -5.49 64.87 13.81
N GLY A 17 -4.21 64.77 14.15
CA GLY A 17 -3.46 63.50 14.17
C GLY A 17 -4.20 62.35 14.87
N GLY A 18 -4.98 62.62 15.93
CA GLY A 18 -5.80 61.61 16.60
C GLY A 18 -6.94 61.01 15.76
N MET A 19 -7.55 61.76 14.84
CA MET A 19 -8.63 61.26 13.96
C MET A 19 -8.07 60.46 12.77
N ILE A 20 -6.85 60.77 12.31
CA ILE A 20 -6.13 59.92 11.35
C ILE A 20 -5.77 58.58 12.01
N VAL A 21 -5.28 58.61 13.25
CA VAL A 21 -4.98 57.38 14.02
C VAL A 21 -6.22 56.51 14.22
N ILE A 22 -7.38 57.09 14.51
CA ILE A 22 -8.64 56.34 14.66
C ILE A 22 -9.09 55.72 13.33
N ILE A 23 -9.01 56.45 12.21
CA ILE A 23 -9.39 55.91 10.89
C ILE A 23 -8.43 54.79 10.47
N VAL A 24 -7.12 54.96 10.69
CA VAL A 24 -6.13 53.91 10.43
C VAL A 24 -6.39 52.69 11.31
N ALA A 25 -6.71 52.87 12.60
CA ALA A 25 -7.06 51.78 13.50
C ALA A 25 -8.32 51.03 13.05
N ILE A 26 -9.36 51.73 12.59
CA ILE A 26 -10.60 51.10 12.08
C ILE A 26 -10.32 50.33 10.78
N VAL A 27 -9.56 50.90 9.85
CA VAL A 27 -9.18 50.21 8.61
C VAL A 27 -8.32 48.98 8.92
N LEU A 28 -7.41 49.05 9.89
CA LEU A 28 -6.64 47.91 10.34
C LEU A 28 -7.52 46.86 11.04
N ILE A 29 -8.48 47.25 11.87
CA ILE A 29 -9.43 46.33 12.51
C ILE A 29 -10.30 45.64 11.45
N ILE A 30 -10.79 46.38 10.46
CA ILE A 30 -11.58 45.84 9.35
C ILE A 30 -10.72 44.90 8.50
N ALA A 31 -9.47 45.28 8.18
CA ALA A 31 -8.54 44.41 7.47
C ALA A 31 -8.22 43.14 8.28
N CYS A 32 -7.96 43.26 9.59
CA CYS A 32 -7.73 42.14 10.51
C CYS A 32 -8.95 41.21 10.59
N PHE A 33 -10.15 41.80 10.65
CA PHE A 33 -11.42 41.08 10.67
C PHE A 33 -11.67 40.33 9.35
N PHE A 34 -11.42 40.98 8.20
CA PHE A 34 -11.53 40.31 6.91
C PHE A 34 -10.43 39.26 6.70
N THR A 35 -9.19 39.46 7.17
CA THR A 35 -8.15 38.41 7.13
C THR A 35 -8.45 37.23 8.04
N TYR A 36 -9.14 37.46 9.16
CA TYR A 36 -9.60 36.41 10.07
C TYR A 36 -10.76 35.61 9.47
N ILE A 37 -11.82 36.28 8.99
CA ILE A 37 -13.01 35.62 8.43
C ILE A 37 -12.72 34.95 7.07
N SER A 38 -11.81 35.49 6.27
CA SER A 38 -11.46 34.90 4.96
C SER A 38 -10.63 33.63 5.07
N GLY A 39 -10.10 33.29 6.25
CA GLY A 39 -9.22 32.15 6.44
C GLY A 39 -7.84 32.31 5.77
N VAL A 40 -7.44 33.55 5.43
CA VAL A 40 -6.12 33.84 4.82
C VAL A 40 -4.97 33.49 5.78
N LEU A 41 -5.16 33.71 7.08
CA LEU A 41 -4.15 33.37 8.10
C LEU A 41 -3.94 31.84 8.20
N PRO A 42 -4.99 31.01 8.38
CA PRO A 42 -4.88 29.56 8.28
C PRO A 42 -4.14 29.03 7.03
N ARG A 43 -4.35 29.65 5.85
CA ARG A 43 -3.70 29.24 4.60
C ARG A 43 -2.21 29.60 4.49
N THR A 44 -1.74 30.56 5.28
CA THR A 44 -0.40 31.15 5.09
C THR A 44 0.52 30.94 6.28
N MET A 45 -0.03 30.83 7.49
CA MET A 45 0.74 30.55 8.69
C MET A 45 1.12 29.07 8.75
N THR A 46 2.31 28.79 9.24
CA THR A 46 2.82 27.44 9.42
C THR A 46 2.11 26.75 10.59
N GLY A 47 1.52 25.58 10.32
CA GLY A 47 1.05 24.66 11.34
C GLY A 47 2.17 23.71 11.75
N VAL A 48 2.77 23.01 10.79
CA VAL A 48 3.89 22.10 11.03
C VAL A 48 5.12 22.54 10.23
N SER A 49 6.27 22.64 10.89
CA SER A 49 7.57 22.81 10.24
C SER A 49 8.35 21.50 10.30
N ILE A 50 8.83 21.02 9.15
CA ILE A 50 9.71 19.86 9.03
C ILE A 50 11.14 20.34 8.78
N THR A 51 12.07 19.82 9.56
CA THR A 51 13.49 20.19 9.49
C THR A 51 14.39 18.97 9.49
N GLU A 52 15.64 19.14 9.05
CA GLU A 52 16.71 18.15 9.16
C GLU A 52 17.97 18.79 9.72
N THR A 53 18.81 17.97 10.36
CA THR A 53 20.14 18.40 10.83
C THR A 53 21.17 18.04 9.78
N LEU A 54 21.85 19.04 9.23
CA LEU A 54 22.91 18.85 8.24
C LEU A 54 24.19 18.32 8.89
N PRO A 55 25.13 17.72 8.11
CA PRO A 55 26.39 17.19 8.65
C PRO A 55 27.28 18.21 9.38
N ASP A 56 27.09 19.51 9.11
CA ASP A 56 27.78 20.60 9.79
C ASP A 56 27.11 21.03 11.12
N GLY A 57 26.04 20.34 11.52
CA GLY A 57 25.26 20.60 12.73
C GLY A 57 24.21 21.71 12.59
N THR A 58 24.02 22.28 11.39
CA THR A 58 22.99 23.31 11.17
C THR A 58 21.62 22.72 10.85
N THR A 59 20.56 23.38 11.28
CA THR A 59 19.18 22.97 10.99
C THR A 59 18.70 23.61 9.69
N LYS A 60 18.14 22.81 8.79
CA LYS A 60 17.53 23.26 7.54
C LYS A 60 16.04 22.94 7.53
N VAL A 61 15.21 23.90 7.13
CA VAL A 61 13.79 23.66 6.86
C VAL A 61 13.66 22.87 5.57
N VAL A 62 13.04 21.69 5.67
CA VAL A 62 12.68 20.84 4.53
C VAL A 62 11.36 21.31 3.96
N LYS A 63 10.34 21.49 4.82
CA LYS A 63 9.02 21.95 4.40
C LYS A 63 8.24 22.60 5.53
N ASN A 64 7.49 23.64 5.21
CA ASN A 64 6.47 24.20 6.10
C ASN A 64 5.09 23.91 5.54
N PHE A 65 4.27 23.22 6.33
CA PHE A 65 2.87 22.98 6.05
C PHE A 65 2.02 24.05 6.72
N ASN A 66 1.02 24.58 6.02
CA ASN A 66 0.16 25.60 6.60
C ASN A 66 -0.84 25.00 7.62
N LEU A 67 -1.53 25.86 8.37
CA LEU A 67 -2.47 25.43 9.41
C LEU A 67 -3.65 24.62 8.84
N LEU A 68 -4.12 24.92 7.62
CA LEU A 68 -5.22 24.16 7.00
C LEU A 68 -4.80 22.75 6.60
N GLU A 69 -3.63 22.59 5.98
CA GLU A 69 -3.09 21.27 5.62
C GLU A 69 -2.79 20.46 6.89
N THR A 70 -2.25 21.11 7.92
CA THR A 70 -2.06 20.50 9.24
C THR A 70 -3.39 20.02 9.84
N ASN A 71 -4.46 20.83 9.73
CA ASN A 71 -5.77 20.43 10.24
C ASN A 71 -6.40 19.29 9.42
N MET A 72 -6.16 19.25 8.11
CA MET A 72 -6.61 18.15 7.25
C MET A 72 -6.04 16.81 7.73
N HIS A 73 -4.71 16.73 7.88
CA HIS A 73 -4.06 15.52 8.40
C HIS A 73 -4.45 15.21 9.84
N PHE A 74 -4.63 16.23 10.70
CA PHE A 74 -5.18 16.02 12.04
C PHE A 74 -6.55 15.33 11.99
N LYS A 75 -7.46 15.78 11.11
CA LYS A 75 -8.80 15.21 10.97
C LYS A 75 -8.75 13.79 10.39
N GLU A 76 -7.86 13.49 9.45
CA GLU A 76 -7.65 12.13 8.92
C GLU A 76 -7.18 11.15 10.00
N VAL A 77 -6.18 11.55 10.77
CA VAL A 77 -5.66 10.74 11.89
C VAL A 77 -6.73 10.57 12.98
N PHE A 78 -7.43 11.65 13.34
CA PHE A 78 -8.56 11.59 14.28
C PHE A 78 -9.65 10.65 13.82
N ASN A 79 -10.11 10.76 12.56
CA ASN A 79 -11.17 9.92 12.01
C ASN A 79 -10.77 8.44 12.02
N THR A 80 -9.51 8.13 11.68
CA THR A 80 -8.97 6.78 11.73
C THR A 80 -9.07 6.20 13.14
N TYR A 81 -8.56 6.90 14.15
CA TYR A 81 -8.61 6.42 15.54
C TYR A 81 -10.03 6.42 16.12
N SER A 82 -10.87 7.37 15.72
CA SER A 82 -12.27 7.42 16.15
C SER A 82 -13.09 6.25 15.61
N ASN A 83 -12.85 5.83 14.37
CA ASN A 83 -13.48 4.64 13.78
C ASN A 83 -13.10 3.35 14.51
N TYR A 84 -11.88 3.28 15.07
CA TYR A 84 -11.46 2.17 15.94
C TYR A 84 -11.96 2.32 17.40
N GLY A 85 -12.75 3.35 17.70
CA GLY A 85 -13.30 3.61 19.04
C GLY A 85 -12.26 4.10 20.05
N MET A 86 -11.08 4.57 19.61
CA MET A 86 -9.98 4.96 20.48
C MET A 86 -10.10 6.39 21.01
N VAL A 87 -10.80 7.27 20.30
CA VAL A 87 -10.98 8.69 20.67
C VAL A 87 -12.31 9.22 20.14
N THR A 88 -12.92 10.15 20.87
CA THR A 88 -14.11 10.89 20.41
C THR A 88 -13.82 12.38 20.40
N GLU A 89 -14.64 13.17 19.72
CA GLU A 89 -14.44 14.62 19.60
C GLU A 89 -14.50 15.31 20.97
N GLU A 90 -15.36 14.83 21.88
CA GLU A 90 -15.49 15.35 23.25
C GLU A 90 -14.28 15.04 24.13
N ALA A 91 -13.51 13.99 23.79
CA ALA A 91 -12.35 13.55 24.54
C ALA A 91 -11.04 14.22 24.09
N LEU A 92 -11.05 15.02 23.02
CA LEU A 92 -9.84 15.61 22.44
C LEU A 92 -9.00 16.41 23.45
N ASP A 93 -9.65 17.13 24.36
CA ASP A 93 -8.95 17.95 25.36
C ASP A 93 -8.73 17.21 26.70
N ALA A 94 -9.09 15.92 26.78
CA ALA A 94 -8.78 15.08 27.93
C ALA A 94 -7.30 14.67 27.91
N ILE A 95 -6.74 14.43 29.10
CA ILE A 95 -5.35 13.97 29.26
C ILE A 95 -5.22 12.56 28.70
N TYR A 96 -4.33 12.41 27.71
CA TYR A 96 -3.92 11.13 27.13
C TYR A 96 -2.75 10.53 27.91
N ASN A 97 -1.79 11.38 28.32
CA ASN A 97 -0.63 10.95 29.08
C ASN A 97 -0.47 11.78 30.36
N GLU A 98 -0.78 11.16 31.50
CA GLU A 98 -0.71 11.77 32.84
C GLU A 98 0.70 12.25 33.23
N SER A 99 1.76 11.65 32.68
CA SER A 99 3.14 12.00 33.03
C SER A 99 3.62 13.28 32.36
N THR A 100 3.13 13.57 31.15
CA THR A 100 3.52 14.75 30.36
C THR A 100 2.43 15.82 30.36
N GLY A 101 1.19 15.47 30.72
CA GLY A 101 0.02 16.34 30.56
C GLY A 101 -0.47 16.47 29.12
N GLU A 102 0.05 15.63 28.20
CA GLU A 102 -0.35 15.61 26.78
C GLU A 102 -1.83 15.23 26.66
N THR A 103 -2.60 16.02 25.91
CA THR A 103 -4.00 15.72 25.61
C THR A 103 -4.14 14.77 24.41
N TYR A 104 -5.32 14.18 24.20
CA TYR A 104 -5.59 13.41 22.97
C TYR A 104 -5.38 14.24 21.71
N ARG A 105 -5.71 15.54 21.74
CA ARG A 105 -5.47 16.47 20.64
C ARG A 105 -3.99 16.63 20.34
N ASP A 106 -3.17 16.80 21.38
CA ASP A 106 -1.71 16.93 21.23
C ASP A 106 -1.10 15.65 20.65
N TRP A 107 -1.54 14.49 21.15
CA TRP A 107 -1.14 13.19 20.62
C TRP A 107 -1.49 13.06 19.12
N ILE A 108 -2.73 13.33 18.73
CA ILE A 108 -3.15 13.23 17.32
C ILE A 108 -2.40 14.22 16.43
N LEU A 109 -2.18 15.45 16.90
CA LEU A 109 -1.37 16.44 16.17
C LEU A 109 0.08 15.96 15.99
N ARG A 110 0.64 15.29 17.00
CA ARG A 110 1.98 14.70 16.95
C ARG A 110 2.05 13.55 15.94
N GLU A 111 1.06 12.66 15.93
CA GLU A 111 0.96 11.59 14.93
C GLU A 111 0.81 12.15 13.51
N ALA A 112 -0.05 13.17 13.31
CA ALA A 112 -0.21 13.85 12.04
C ALA A 112 1.10 14.51 11.57
N ALA A 113 1.80 15.23 12.45
CA ALA A 113 3.09 15.84 12.13
C ALA A 113 4.16 14.80 11.79
N SER A 114 4.12 13.62 12.43
CA SER A 114 4.99 12.49 12.11
C SER A 114 4.72 11.93 10.70
N GLN A 115 3.45 11.81 10.30
CA GLN A 115 3.08 11.41 8.92
C GLN A 115 3.50 12.47 7.88
N MET A 116 3.25 13.75 8.18
CA MET A 116 3.65 14.88 7.33
C MET A 116 5.18 15.01 7.18
N LYS A 117 5.95 14.58 8.19
CA LYS A 117 7.40 14.44 8.06
C LYS A 117 7.74 13.47 6.93
N THR A 118 7.19 12.25 6.95
CA THR A 118 7.39 11.27 5.87
C THR A 118 6.98 11.82 4.52
N LEU A 119 5.83 12.49 4.45
CA LEU A 119 5.36 13.16 3.25
C LEU A 119 6.40 14.12 2.65
N ALA A 120 6.96 15.02 3.48
CA ALA A 120 7.92 16.02 3.04
C ALA A 120 9.22 15.45 2.47
N PHE A 121 9.75 14.39 3.11
CA PHE A 121 11.00 13.78 2.65
C PHE A 121 10.82 12.96 1.37
N VAL A 122 9.70 12.24 1.23
CA VAL A 122 9.39 11.52 0.00
C VAL A 122 9.11 12.50 -1.15
N GLU A 123 8.37 13.58 -0.91
CA GLU A 123 8.14 14.63 -1.93
C GLU A 123 9.46 15.25 -2.41
N ARG A 124 10.39 15.55 -1.49
CA ARG A 124 11.71 16.04 -1.86
C ARG A 124 12.45 15.02 -2.74
N ALA A 125 12.45 13.75 -2.36
CA ALA A 125 13.11 12.71 -3.15
C ALA A 125 12.47 12.54 -4.55
N ALA A 126 11.15 12.65 -4.65
CA ALA A 126 10.44 12.67 -5.93
C ALA A 126 10.86 13.86 -6.81
N GLN A 127 11.02 15.04 -6.21
CA GLN A 127 11.50 16.23 -6.92
C GLN A 127 12.96 16.10 -7.37
N GLU A 128 13.83 15.55 -6.54
CA GLU A 128 15.26 15.41 -6.82
C GLU A 128 15.57 14.29 -7.83
N SER A 129 14.75 13.23 -7.89
CA SER A 129 14.93 12.11 -8.83
C SER A 129 14.48 12.41 -10.27
N GLY A 130 13.80 13.54 -10.50
CA GLY A 130 13.20 13.87 -11.80
C GLY A 130 11.86 13.15 -12.07
N PHE A 131 11.33 12.40 -11.10
CA PHE A 131 10.05 11.69 -11.22
C PHE A 131 8.87 12.61 -11.55
N MET A 132 8.92 13.87 -11.12
CA MET A 132 7.83 14.84 -11.32
C MET A 132 7.37 15.00 -12.78
N GLN A 133 8.22 14.71 -13.78
CA GLN A 133 7.82 14.74 -15.19
C GLN A 133 6.82 13.64 -15.58
N TYR A 134 6.73 12.59 -14.76
CA TYR A 134 5.83 11.45 -14.95
C TYR A 134 4.62 11.49 -14.02
N SER A 135 4.63 12.35 -12.99
CA SER A 135 3.58 12.37 -11.98
C SER A 135 2.24 12.82 -12.56
N LYS A 136 1.18 12.12 -12.16
CA LYS A 136 -0.24 12.42 -12.40
C LYS A 136 -0.99 12.64 -11.08
N ALA A 137 -0.27 12.87 -9.99
CA ALA A 137 -0.86 12.95 -8.67
C ALA A 137 -1.92 14.06 -8.54
N HIS A 138 -1.67 15.21 -9.15
CA HIS A 138 -2.63 16.31 -9.14
C HIS A 138 -3.85 16.00 -10.02
N GLU A 139 -3.67 15.45 -11.22
CA GLU A 139 -4.78 15.04 -12.09
C GLU A 139 -5.65 13.96 -11.43
N TYR A 140 -5.02 12.98 -10.77
CA TYR A 140 -5.71 11.94 -10.03
C TYR A 140 -6.48 12.52 -8.83
N ALA A 141 -5.85 13.36 -8.01
CA ALA A 141 -6.52 14.02 -6.88
C ALA A 141 -7.70 14.88 -7.34
N ALA A 142 -7.53 15.64 -8.42
CA ALA A 142 -8.60 16.44 -9.01
C ALA A 142 -9.77 15.56 -9.48
N ALA A 143 -9.50 14.43 -10.14
CA ALA A 143 -10.53 13.49 -10.57
C ALA A 143 -11.33 12.90 -9.41
N GLN A 144 -10.66 12.55 -8.29
CA GLN A 144 -11.34 12.05 -7.09
C GLN A 144 -12.26 13.10 -6.45
N THR A 145 -11.87 14.38 -6.55
CA THR A 145 -12.68 15.48 -6.01
C THR A 145 -13.85 15.92 -6.88
N ALA A 146 -13.99 15.40 -8.10
CA ALA A 146 -15.05 15.78 -9.03
C ALA A 146 -16.47 15.45 -8.51
N SER A 147 -16.58 14.54 -7.54
CA SER A 147 -17.84 14.14 -6.89
C SER A 147 -18.21 14.97 -5.65
N VAL A 148 -17.33 15.85 -5.19
CA VAL A 148 -17.49 16.57 -3.91
C VAL A 148 -18.73 17.45 -3.89
N ASP A 149 -19.14 18.05 -5.01
CA ASP A 149 -20.37 18.85 -5.06
C ASP A 149 -21.63 18.00 -4.79
N ALA A 150 -21.65 16.75 -5.25
CA ALA A 150 -22.74 15.82 -4.97
C ALA A 150 -22.77 15.41 -3.49
N TYR A 151 -21.59 15.13 -2.91
CA TYR A 151 -21.48 14.85 -1.47
C TYR A 151 -21.89 16.06 -0.62
N ALA A 152 -21.43 17.26 -0.97
CA ALA A 152 -21.79 18.48 -0.27
C ALA A 152 -23.30 18.69 -0.23
N ALA A 153 -23.99 18.50 -1.37
CA ALA A 153 -25.45 18.57 -1.44
C ALA A 153 -26.12 17.49 -0.58
N MET A 154 -25.61 16.26 -0.58
CA MET A 154 -26.12 15.15 0.25
C MET A 154 -26.05 15.47 1.75
N TYR A 155 -24.98 16.12 2.19
CA TYR A 155 -24.80 16.56 3.59
C TYR A 155 -25.44 17.93 3.89
N GLY A 156 -26.21 18.50 2.97
CA GLY A 156 -26.97 19.73 3.18
C GLY A 156 -26.18 21.03 3.05
N PHE A 157 -24.96 20.98 2.50
CA PHE A 157 -24.15 22.16 2.21
C PHE A 157 -24.54 22.77 0.86
N GLN A 158 -24.42 24.10 0.74
CA GLN A 158 -24.82 24.80 -0.49
C GLN A 158 -23.76 24.76 -1.60
N SER A 159 -22.55 24.30 -1.29
CA SER A 159 -21.44 24.16 -2.25
C SER A 159 -20.34 23.24 -1.68
N ALA A 160 -19.53 22.62 -2.55
CA ALA A 160 -18.29 21.94 -2.15
C ALA A 160 -17.39 22.82 -1.27
N GLN A 161 -17.30 24.12 -1.58
CA GLN A 161 -16.51 25.08 -0.83
C GLN A 161 -16.98 25.23 0.63
N GLN A 162 -18.30 25.29 0.86
CA GLN A 162 -18.85 25.35 2.23
C GLN A 162 -18.62 24.03 2.98
N TYR A 163 -18.78 22.90 2.29
CA TYR A 163 -18.51 21.59 2.85
C TYR A 163 -17.05 21.46 3.29
N MET A 164 -16.10 21.78 2.41
CA MET A 164 -14.66 21.72 2.69
C MET A 164 -14.25 22.63 3.85
N ALA A 165 -14.77 23.86 3.89
CA ALA A 165 -14.51 24.77 5.00
C ALA A 165 -15.08 24.27 6.33
N ALA A 166 -16.23 23.58 6.31
CA ALA A 166 -16.82 23.01 7.51
C ALA A 166 -16.04 21.78 8.01
N MET A 167 -15.52 20.96 7.10
CA MET A 167 -14.78 19.74 7.47
C MET A 167 -13.35 20.04 7.91
N TYR A 168 -12.66 20.92 7.19
CA TYR A 168 -11.21 21.11 7.32
C TYR A 168 -10.79 22.52 7.76
N GLY A 169 -11.75 23.39 8.06
CA GLY A 169 -11.51 24.68 8.70
C GLY A 169 -11.76 25.89 7.79
N THR A 170 -12.01 27.03 8.44
CA THR A 170 -12.36 28.27 7.77
C THR A 170 -11.30 28.67 6.75
N GLY A 171 -11.72 28.79 5.50
CA GLY A 171 -10.85 29.14 4.39
C GLY A 171 -10.35 27.94 3.57
N MET A 172 -10.63 26.69 3.91
CA MET A 172 -10.30 25.58 2.99
C MET A 172 -11.02 25.75 1.66
N THR A 173 -10.32 25.68 0.52
CA THR A 173 -10.92 25.65 -0.82
C THR A 173 -10.81 24.29 -1.49
N THR A 174 -11.63 24.02 -2.51
CA THR A 174 -11.48 22.79 -3.32
C THR A 174 -10.08 22.68 -3.92
N ARG A 175 -9.49 23.81 -4.35
CA ARG A 175 -8.12 23.82 -4.86
C ARG A 175 -7.11 23.46 -3.77
N ASP A 176 -7.23 24.06 -2.59
CA ASP A 176 -6.31 23.75 -1.48
C ASP A 176 -6.41 22.26 -1.10
N PHE A 177 -7.63 21.70 -1.06
CA PHE A 177 -7.85 20.27 -0.84
C PHE A 177 -7.17 19.41 -1.91
N ILE A 178 -7.37 19.72 -3.21
CA ILE A 178 -6.68 19.02 -4.30
C ILE A 178 -5.16 19.11 -4.16
N ASP A 179 -4.61 20.29 -3.87
CA ASP A 179 -3.17 20.51 -3.71
C ASP A 179 -2.59 19.69 -2.55
N TYR A 180 -3.35 19.52 -1.47
CA TYR A 180 -2.92 18.75 -0.30
C TYR A 180 -3.04 17.24 -0.57
N SER A 181 -4.18 16.77 -1.07
CA SER A 181 -4.37 15.37 -1.44
C SER A 181 -3.40 14.92 -2.54
N ALA A 182 -3.06 15.79 -3.49
CA ALA A 182 -2.08 15.48 -4.54
C ALA A 182 -0.69 15.17 -3.97
N ARG A 183 -0.32 15.68 -2.80
CA ARG A 183 0.96 15.33 -2.16
C ARG A 183 0.94 13.91 -1.61
N GLU A 184 -0.15 13.49 -0.99
CA GLU A 184 -0.31 12.13 -0.49
C GLU A 184 -0.31 11.12 -1.65
N VAL A 185 -1.03 11.47 -2.73
CA VAL A 185 -1.05 10.70 -3.96
C VAL A 185 0.36 10.61 -4.55
N LEU A 186 1.13 11.72 -4.58
CA LEU A 186 2.51 11.73 -5.08
C LEU A 186 3.41 10.74 -4.33
N VAL A 187 3.28 10.65 -3.01
CA VAL A 187 4.05 9.69 -2.20
C VAL A 187 3.73 8.25 -2.58
N THR A 188 2.45 7.93 -2.73
CA THR A 188 2.00 6.61 -3.17
C THR A 188 2.52 6.29 -4.57
N GLU A 189 2.33 7.23 -5.49
CA GLU A 189 2.73 7.15 -6.89
C GLU A 189 4.25 6.96 -7.07
N TYR A 190 5.05 7.74 -6.34
CA TYR A 190 6.49 7.64 -6.37
C TYR A 190 6.96 6.31 -5.74
N GLY A 191 6.28 5.83 -4.70
CA GLY A 191 6.50 4.50 -4.15
C GLY A 191 6.33 3.38 -5.20
N TYR A 192 5.30 3.46 -6.04
CA TYR A 192 5.12 2.53 -7.16
C TYR A 192 6.23 2.68 -8.19
N TYR A 193 6.60 3.91 -8.56
CA TYR A 193 7.70 4.16 -9.49
C TYR A 193 9.01 3.55 -9.03
N LEU A 194 9.37 3.76 -7.75
CA LEU A 194 10.60 3.22 -7.17
C LEU A 194 10.66 1.70 -7.26
N LYS A 195 9.57 1.00 -6.91
CA LYS A 195 9.47 -0.46 -6.94
C LYS A 195 9.46 -1.06 -8.35
N GLN A 196 9.31 -0.24 -9.39
CA GLN A 196 9.28 -0.67 -10.78
C GLN A 196 10.52 -0.26 -11.58
N PHE A 197 11.15 0.88 -11.25
CA PHE A 197 12.18 1.48 -12.11
C PHE A 197 13.45 1.94 -11.39
N ASP A 198 13.42 2.14 -10.07
CA ASP A 198 14.60 2.69 -9.38
C ASP A 198 15.62 1.58 -9.09
N PRO A 199 16.86 1.66 -9.59
CA PRO A 199 17.85 0.60 -9.44
C PRO A 199 18.37 0.43 -8.00
N SER A 200 18.10 1.37 -7.09
CA SER A 200 18.38 1.20 -5.66
C SER A 200 17.32 0.33 -4.97
N VAL A 201 16.14 0.16 -5.60
CA VAL A 201 15.02 -0.62 -5.07
C VAL A 201 14.82 -1.92 -5.86
N VAL A 202 14.80 -1.84 -7.20
CA VAL A 202 14.58 -2.99 -8.10
C VAL A 202 15.86 -3.80 -8.24
N PRO A 203 15.87 -5.08 -7.83
CA PRO A 203 17.05 -5.91 -7.91
C PRO A 203 17.35 -6.35 -9.34
N THR A 204 18.64 -6.47 -9.64
CA THR A 204 19.16 -7.12 -10.86
C THR A 204 19.01 -8.64 -10.79
N ALA A 205 19.08 -9.32 -11.94
CA ALA A 205 19.08 -10.78 -12.00
C ALA A 205 20.19 -11.41 -11.15
N ASP A 206 21.39 -10.80 -11.12
CA ASP A 206 22.51 -11.28 -10.31
C ASP A 206 22.24 -11.15 -8.80
N GLN A 207 21.55 -10.07 -8.37
CA GLN A 207 21.15 -9.90 -6.97
C GLN A 207 20.07 -10.91 -6.57
N ILE A 208 19.11 -11.19 -7.46
CA ILE A 208 18.10 -12.23 -7.25
C ILE A 208 18.77 -13.59 -7.07
N GLN A 209 19.68 -13.96 -7.98
CA GLN A 209 20.39 -15.23 -7.87
C GLN A 209 21.26 -15.30 -6.61
N SER A 210 21.95 -14.21 -6.27
CA SER A 210 22.80 -14.15 -5.07
C SER A 210 22.01 -14.30 -3.77
N GLU A 211 20.82 -13.69 -3.65
CA GLU A 211 19.95 -13.86 -2.47
C GLU A 211 19.44 -15.30 -2.38
N PHE A 212 19.05 -15.88 -3.51
CA PHE A 212 18.63 -17.27 -3.56
C PHE A 212 19.78 -18.21 -3.13
N ASP A 213 20.98 -18.06 -3.69
CA ASP A 213 22.13 -18.91 -3.38
C ASP A 213 22.56 -18.78 -1.90
N ALA A 214 22.41 -17.59 -1.31
CA ALA A 214 22.71 -17.36 0.09
C ALA A 214 21.66 -17.98 1.04
N ASN A 215 20.38 -17.98 0.65
CA ASN A 215 19.27 -18.41 1.50
C ASN A 215 18.20 -19.23 0.74
N PRO A 216 18.55 -20.37 0.13
CA PRO A 216 17.65 -21.08 -0.78
C PRO A 216 16.41 -21.64 -0.06
N TYR A 217 16.56 -21.99 1.23
CA TYR A 217 15.50 -22.52 2.07
C TYR A 217 14.30 -21.59 2.27
N LYS A 218 14.49 -20.27 2.13
CA LYS A 218 13.41 -19.29 2.22
C LYS A 218 12.37 -19.45 1.10
N TYR A 219 12.76 -20.07 -0.01
CA TYR A 219 11.99 -20.12 -1.25
C TYR A 219 11.58 -21.54 -1.64
N TYR A 220 11.93 -22.55 -0.84
CA TYR A 220 11.43 -23.91 -1.01
C TYR A 220 10.02 -24.08 -0.44
N THR A 221 9.30 -24.97 -1.08
CA THR A 221 8.06 -25.55 -0.60
C THR A 221 8.32 -26.99 -0.16
N TYR A 222 7.74 -27.38 0.96
CA TYR A 222 7.94 -28.67 1.61
C TYR A 222 6.63 -29.45 1.70
N ASP A 223 6.70 -30.73 1.34
CA ASP A 223 5.69 -31.71 1.72
C ASP A 223 6.33 -32.70 2.69
N PHE A 224 5.65 -33.03 3.78
CA PHE A 224 6.21 -33.90 4.81
C PHE A 224 5.13 -34.62 5.60
N ASN A 225 5.52 -35.71 6.25
CA ASN A 225 4.72 -36.34 7.28
C ASN A 225 5.24 -35.93 8.66
N ARG A 226 4.33 -35.74 9.62
CA ARG A 226 4.68 -35.45 11.00
C ARG A 226 3.70 -36.09 11.97
N TYR A 227 4.22 -36.60 13.08
CA TYR A 227 3.42 -37.11 14.18
C TYR A 227 4.08 -36.79 15.52
N PHE A 228 3.26 -36.51 16.56
CA PHE A 228 3.74 -36.26 17.92
C PHE A 228 3.41 -37.44 18.82
N ILE A 229 4.42 -37.96 19.48
CA ILE A 229 4.29 -39.03 20.47
C ILE A 229 4.33 -38.39 21.84
N THR A 230 3.21 -38.43 22.56
CA THR A 230 3.11 -37.88 23.92
C THR A 230 3.79 -38.82 24.92
N ALA A 231 4.64 -38.28 25.78
CA ALA A 231 5.26 -39.02 26.87
C ALA A 231 4.23 -39.37 27.96
N GLU A 232 4.34 -40.59 28.51
CA GLU A 232 3.46 -41.03 29.59
C GLU A 232 3.70 -40.22 30.87
N LYS A 233 2.62 -40.00 31.62
CA LYS A 233 2.62 -39.30 32.89
C LYS A 233 2.25 -40.25 34.02
N ASP A 234 2.85 -40.03 35.19
CA ASP A 234 2.41 -40.70 36.41
C ASP A 234 1.07 -40.12 36.93
N ALA A 235 0.56 -40.69 38.02
CA ALA A 235 -0.70 -40.26 38.64
C ALA A 235 -0.67 -38.83 39.18
N ASP A 236 0.52 -38.28 39.43
CA ASP A 236 0.74 -36.91 39.92
C ASP A 236 0.95 -35.92 38.77
N GLY A 237 0.95 -36.40 37.52
CA GLY A 237 1.10 -35.60 36.30
C GLY A 237 2.55 -35.35 35.87
N ASN A 238 3.54 -36.00 36.50
CA ASN A 238 4.94 -35.88 36.11
C ASN A 238 5.23 -36.76 34.89
N ILE A 239 6.04 -36.24 33.96
CA ILE A 239 6.49 -36.97 32.78
C ILE A 239 7.45 -38.10 33.21
N THR A 240 7.10 -39.34 32.87
CA THR A 240 7.90 -40.54 33.20
C THR A 240 8.25 -41.38 31.97
N GLY A 241 7.48 -41.27 30.88
CA GLY A 241 7.67 -42.04 29.65
C GLY A 241 8.35 -41.28 28.51
N LEU A 242 9.25 -40.34 28.79
CA LEU A 242 9.92 -39.56 27.73
C LEU A 242 10.83 -40.44 26.88
N ASP A 243 11.66 -41.27 27.51
CA ASP A 243 12.56 -42.21 26.80
C ASP A 243 11.79 -43.18 25.90
N ASP A 244 10.61 -43.63 26.35
CA ASP A 244 9.74 -44.52 25.57
C ASP A 244 9.13 -43.80 24.36
N ALA A 245 8.71 -42.54 24.52
CA ALA A 245 8.22 -41.71 23.41
C ALA A 245 9.31 -41.48 22.36
N ILE A 246 10.54 -41.19 22.79
CA ILE A 246 11.71 -41.02 21.91
C ILE A 246 12.04 -42.33 21.19
N ALA A 247 12.03 -43.47 21.90
CA ALA A 247 12.29 -44.77 21.30
C ALA A 247 11.23 -45.14 20.25
N ALA A 248 9.96 -44.83 20.51
CA ALA A 248 8.88 -45.04 19.55
C ALA A 248 9.03 -44.13 18.31
N ALA A 249 9.38 -42.85 18.51
CA ALA A 249 9.62 -41.91 17.42
C ALA A 249 10.77 -42.39 16.52
N ASN A 250 11.88 -42.85 17.11
CA ASN A 250 13.00 -43.43 16.38
C ASN A 250 12.63 -44.71 15.61
N LYS A 251 11.75 -45.55 16.16
CA LYS A 251 11.23 -46.74 15.47
C LYS A 251 10.43 -46.35 14.24
N ILE A 252 9.54 -45.35 14.35
CA ILE A 252 8.77 -44.82 13.22
C ILE A 252 9.71 -44.20 12.17
N ALA A 253 10.65 -43.36 12.58
CA ALA A 253 11.63 -42.73 11.70
C ALA A 253 12.43 -43.77 10.90
N SER A 254 12.88 -44.84 11.55
CA SER A 254 13.65 -45.92 10.92
C SER A 254 12.83 -46.73 9.91
N ALA A 255 11.54 -46.95 10.20
CA ALA A 255 10.60 -47.67 9.36
C ALA A 255 10.10 -46.85 8.15
N SER A 256 10.17 -45.53 8.25
CA SER A 256 9.70 -44.61 7.21
C SER A 256 10.68 -44.55 6.04
N LYS A 257 10.16 -44.80 4.84
CA LYS A 257 10.88 -44.73 3.55
C LYS A 257 10.15 -43.88 2.52
N ASP A 258 8.86 -43.65 2.77
CA ASP A 258 7.91 -42.86 2.01
C ASP A 258 6.74 -42.50 2.96
N SER A 259 5.82 -41.65 2.49
CA SER A 259 4.64 -41.26 3.28
C SER A 259 3.75 -42.45 3.68
N ALA A 260 3.66 -43.47 2.82
CA ALA A 260 2.82 -44.64 3.09
C ALA A 260 3.38 -45.53 4.22
N SER A 261 4.70 -45.72 4.25
CA SER A 261 5.39 -46.44 5.33
C SER A 261 5.44 -45.64 6.62
N PHE A 262 5.56 -44.31 6.56
CA PHE A 262 5.39 -43.44 7.74
C PHE A 262 4.00 -43.61 8.35
N ARG A 263 2.96 -43.46 7.52
CA ARG A 263 1.56 -43.70 7.91
C ARG A 263 1.39 -45.07 8.57
N THR A 264 1.88 -46.12 7.92
CA THR A 264 1.77 -47.50 8.42
C THR A 264 2.46 -47.63 9.77
N ALA A 265 3.67 -47.09 9.93
CA ALA A 265 4.41 -47.15 11.19
C ALA A 265 3.72 -46.39 12.33
N VAL A 266 3.08 -45.25 12.05
CA VAL A 266 2.26 -44.52 13.02
C VAL A 266 1.01 -45.32 13.41
N MET A 267 0.31 -45.91 12.43
CA MET A 267 -0.87 -46.76 12.70
C MET A 267 -0.52 -47.99 13.54
N ASP A 268 0.60 -48.65 13.24
CA ASP A 268 1.10 -49.79 14.02
C ASP A 268 1.43 -49.38 15.47
N TYR A 269 2.07 -48.22 15.66
CA TYR A 269 2.32 -47.66 16.99
C TYR A 269 1.02 -47.41 17.76
N LEU A 270 0.03 -46.77 17.13
CA LEU A 270 -1.28 -46.47 17.73
C LEU A 270 -2.02 -47.75 18.13
N LYS A 271 -1.98 -48.78 17.28
CA LYS A 271 -2.59 -50.08 17.55
C LYS A 271 -1.91 -50.80 18.72
N ASP A 272 -0.58 -50.77 18.79
CA ASP A 272 0.17 -51.35 19.91
C ASP A 272 -0.15 -50.63 21.23
N LYS A 273 -0.42 -49.32 21.19
CA LYS A 273 -0.87 -48.51 22.35
C LYS A 273 -2.36 -48.65 22.67
N GLY A 274 -3.16 -49.23 21.78
CA GLY A 274 -4.61 -49.34 21.94
C GLY A 274 -5.35 -48.01 21.83
N ASP A 275 -4.80 -47.04 21.10
CA ASP A 275 -5.44 -45.73 20.87
C ASP A 275 -6.35 -45.78 19.63
N ASP A 276 -7.48 -46.48 19.78
CA ASP A 276 -8.48 -46.66 18.70
C ASP A 276 -9.09 -45.31 18.26
N ALA A 277 -9.13 -44.31 19.15
CA ALA A 277 -9.70 -43.00 18.85
C ALA A 277 -8.85 -42.22 17.86
N THR A 278 -7.53 -42.15 18.07
CA THR A 278 -6.61 -41.53 17.10
C THR A 278 -6.50 -42.39 15.83
N LEU A 279 -6.51 -43.72 15.96
CA LEU A 279 -6.45 -44.60 14.79
C LEU A 279 -7.61 -44.36 13.81
N ALA A 280 -8.82 -44.09 14.32
CA ALA A 280 -9.99 -43.76 13.50
C ALA A 280 -9.82 -42.49 12.63
N THR A 281 -8.88 -41.60 12.95
CA THR A 281 -8.59 -40.42 12.12
C THR A 281 -7.91 -40.76 10.78
N PHE A 282 -7.42 -42.00 10.64
CA PHE A 282 -6.83 -42.55 9.41
C PHE A 282 -7.87 -43.27 8.52
N ASP A 283 -9.15 -43.31 8.90
CA ASP A 283 -10.19 -43.95 8.08
C ASP A 283 -10.51 -43.16 6.80
N ASN A 284 -11.17 -43.81 5.84
CA ASN A 284 -11.61 -43.21 4.55
C ASN A 284 -10.46 -42.56 3.75
N ASP A 285 -9.30 -43.23 3.72
CA ASP A 285 -8.08 -42.79 3.02
C ASP A 285 -7.49 -41.46 3.54
N ALA A 286 -8.00 -40.91 4.65
CA ALA A 286 -7.46 -39.72 5.28
C ALA A 286 -6.10 -40.00 5.91
N ASP A 287 -5.16 -39.06 5.79
CA ASP A 287 -3.87 -39.10 6.47
C ASP A 287 -3.63 -37.82 7.28
N PRO A 288 -3.89 -37.85 8.60
CA PRO A 288 -3.70 -36.68 9.46
C PRO A 288 -2.21 -36.33 9.66
N THR A 289 -1.28 -37.16 9.17
CA THR A 289 0.15 -36.90 9.30
C THR A 289 0.71 -36.12 8.12
N ILE A 290 -0.01 -36.01 7.00
CA ILE A 290 0.45 -35.34 5.78
C ILE A 290 0.29 -33.82 5.90
N TYR A 291 1.35 -33.11 5.52
CA TYR A 291 1.40 -31.67 5.39
C TYR A 291 1.97 -31.34 4.01
N GLU A 292 1.20 -30.64 3.17
CA GLU A 292 1.58 -30.31 1.79
C GLU A 292 1.64 -28.79 1.58
N GLY A 293 2.54 -28.34 0.72
CA GLY A 293 2.63 -26.95 0.30
C GLY A 293 3.18 -26.00 1.37
N TYR A 294 3.89 -26.52 2.38
CA TYR A 294 4.40 -25.68 3.47
C TYR A 294 5.54 -24.79 2.98
N THR A 295 5.40 -23.49 3.19
CA THR A 295 6.42 -22.50 2.84
C THR A 295 7.29 -22.18 4.05
N ASN A 296 8.37 -21.41 3.84
CA ASN A 296 9.20 -20.91 4.92
C ASN A 296 8.39 -20.17 6.01
N GLU A 297 7.35 -19.42 5.64
CA GLU A 297 6.48 -18.72 6.60
C GLU A 297 5.75 -19.72 7.51
N SER A 298 5.26 -20.83 6.96
CA SER A 298 4.61 -21.88 7.76
C SER A 298 5.61 -22.62 8.67
N ILE A 299 6.81 -22.91 8.16
CA ILE A 299 7.87 -23.59 8.93
C ILE A 299 8.40 -22.70 10.07
N ALA A 300 8.43 -21.37 9.90
CA ALA A 300 8.95 -20.43 10.90
C ALA A 300 8.16 -20.43 12.23
N TYR A 301 6.94 -20.95 12.24
CA TYR A 301 6.14 -21.12 13.47
C TYR A 301 6.40 -22.45 14.20
N MET A 302 7.26 -23.32 13.66
CA MET A 302 7.59 -24.61 14.27
C MET A 302 8.74 -24.49 15.26
N ASP A 303 9.00 -25.58 16.00
CA ASP A 303 10.17 -25.68 16.89
C ASP A 303 11.49 -25.46 16.14
N SER A 304 12.49 -24.85 16.79
CA SER A 304 13.77 -24.53 16.14
C SER A 304 14.51 -25.75 15.60
N GLU A 305 14.43 -26.91 16.25
CA GLU A 305 15.07 -28.12 15.74
C GLU A 305 14.36 -28.67 14.49
N ILE A 306 13.03 -28.46 14.40
CA ILE A 306 12.25 -28.77 13.20
C ILE A 306 12.62 -27.80 12.07
N GLN A 307 12.78 -26.51 12.38
CA GLN A 307 13.24 -25.51 11.43
C GLN A 307 14.62 -25.88 10.85
N ASP A 308 15.58 -26.20 11.72
CA ASP A 308 16.94 -26.60 11.31
C ASP A 308 16.92 -27.82 10.38
N PHE A 309 16.02 -28.79 10.60
CA PHE A 309 15.84 -29.92 9.70
C PHE A 309 15.42 -29.50 8.29
N PHE A 310 14.44 -28.61 8.14
CA PHE A 310 13.99 -28.17 6.81
C PHE A 310 14.99 -27.21 6.12
N TYR A 311 15.57 -26.30 6.89
CA TYR A 311 16.48 -25.26 6.40
C TYR A 311 17.89 -25.77 6.12
N GLY A 312 18.28 -26.87 6.76
CA GLY A 312 19.55 -27.54 6.53
C GLY A 312 19.61 -28.36 5.23
N ASP A 313 20.55 -29.31 5.22
CA ASP A 313 20.88 -30.14 4.06
C ASP A 313 19.93 -31.33 3.84
N SER A 314 18.86 -31.45 4.64
CA SER A 314 17.90 -32.55 4.56
C SER A 314 17.27 -32.63 3.18
N LYS A 315 17.04 -33.87 2.74
CA LYS A 315 16.56 -34.22 1.40
C LYS A 315 15.27 -35.04 1.51
N PRO A 316 14.44 -35.05 0.45
CA PRO A 316 13.33 -35.99 0.36
C PRO A 316 13.78 -37.42 0.69
N GLY A 317 13.06 -38.07 1.59
CA GLY A 317 13.42 -39.37 2.16
C GLY A 317 14.00 -39.32 3.56
N ASP A 318 14.54 -38.18 4.00
CA ASP A 318 15.16 -38.04 5.32
C ASP A 318 14.11 -38.00 6.43
N THR A 319 14.49 -38.47 7.61
CA THR A 319 13.68 -38.40 8.82
C THR A 319 14.44 -37.70 9.94
N THR A 320 13.69 -37.08 10.84
CA THR A 320 14.21 -36.56 12.10
C THR A 320 13.28 -36.87 13.26
N VAL A 321 13.87 -36.94 14.46
CA VAL A 321 13.16 -37.01 15.73
C VAL A 321 13.55 -35.77 16.53
N VAL A 322 12.55 -34.99 16.94
CA VAL A 322 12.74 -33.78 17.74
C VAL A 322 12.13 -33.99 19.11
N GLU A 323 12.95 -33.91 20.15
CA GLU A 323 12.57 -34.17 21.53
C GLU A 323 11.90 -32.92 22.13
N THR A 324 10.88 -33.12 22.96
CA THR A 324 10.26 -32.03 23.72
C THR A 324 10.15 -32.42 25.19
N THR A 325 9.79 -31.46 26.04
CA THR A 325 9.57 -31.74 27.47
C THR A 325 8.36 -32.65 27.73
N THR A 326 7.50 -32.88 26.72
CA THR A 326 6.25 -33.62 26.86
C THR A 326 6.14 -34.82 25.90
N GLY A 327 7.17 -35.11 25.12
CA GLY A 327 7.12 -36.15 24.10
C GLY A 327 8.19 -35.99 23.03
N ALA A 328 7.94 -36.55 21.84
CA ALA A 328 8.84 -36.44 20.70
C ALA A 328 8.04 -36.30 19.40
N PHE A 329 8.48 -35.41 18.51
CA PHE A 329 8.03 -35.39 17.13
C PHE A 329 8.84 -36.37 16.30
N VAL A 330 8.19 -37.03 15.36
CA VAL A 330 8.83 -37.73 14.25
C VAL A 330 8.38 -37.09 12.95
N ILE A 331 9.33 -36.79 12.07
CA ILE A 331 9.10 -36.09 10.80
C ILE A 331 9.78 -36.88 9.69
N TYR A 332 9.09 -37.00 8.56
CA TYR A 332 9.61 -37.54 7.31
C TYR A 332 9.44 -36.50 6.21
N LEU A 333 10.54 -36.08 5.59
CA LEU A 333 10.52 -35.13 4.48
C LEU A 333 10.11 -35.86 3.21
N ALA A 334 8.91 -35.59 2.70
CA ALA A 334 8.38 -36.27 1.51
C ALA A 334 8.85 -35.59 0.22
N ASP A 335 8.84 -34.25 0.20
CA ASP A 335 9.34 -33.46 -0.92
C ASP A 335 9.90 -32.10 -0.47
N LYS A 336 10.87 -31.60 -1.23
CA LYS A 336 11.52 -30.29 -1.07
C LYS A 336 11.78 -29.75 -2.47
N ARG A 337 10.96 -28.79 -2.90
CA ARG A 337 10.94 -28.31 -4.28
C ARG A 337 10.84 -26.80 -4.37
N LEU A 338 11.32 -26.25 -5.49
CA LEU A 338 10.98 -24.90 -5.90
C LEU A 338 9.64 -24.90 -6.61
N ASP A 339 8.87 -23.82 -6.45
CA ASP A 339 7.69 -23.60 -7.27
C ASP A 339 8.09 -22.99 -8.62
N ASP A 340 8.33 -23.87 -9.59
CA ASP A 340 8.70 -23.50 -10.96
C ASP A 340 7.48 -23.08 -11.83
N THR A 341 6.30 -22.91 -11.22
CA THR A 341 5.11 -22.44 -11.94
C THR A 341 5.41 -21.08 -12.61
N LYS A 342 5.15 -20.98 -13.92
CA LYS A 342 5.38 -19.74 -14.68
C LYS A 342 4.49 -18.64 -14.13
N THR A 343 5.08 -17.48 -13.90
CA THR A 343 4.38 -16.22 -13.64
C THR A 343 4.66 -15.22 -14.74
N VAL A 344 3.77 -14.25 -14.91
CA VAL A 344 3.91 -13.14 -15.85
C VAL A 344 3.69 -11.81 -15.15
N SER A 345 4.50 -10.81 -15.51
CA SER A 345 4.28 -9.41 -15.17
C SER A 345 3.91 -8.65 -16.44
N PHE A 346 2.90 -7.78 -16.36
CA PHE A 346 2.37 -7.06 -17.51
C PHE A 346 1.81 -5.69 -17.10
N ARG A 347 1.52 -4.87 -18.10
CA ARG A 347 0.78 -3.60 -17.93
C ARG A 347 -0.50 -3.63 -18.73
N VAL A 348 -1.54 -2.98 -18.22
CA VAL A 348 -2.82 -2.82 -18.93
C VAL A 348 -3.17 -1.34 -19.02
N LEU A 349 -3.48 -0.89 -20.22
CA LEU A 349 -4.25 0.32 -20.46
C LEU A 349 -5.70 -0.07 -20.76
N THR A 350 -6.63 0.45 -19.98
CA THR A 350 -8.07 0.24 -20.16
C THR A 350 -8.70 1.52 -20.69
N LEU A 351 -9.31 1.46 -21.87
CA LEU A 351 -9.94 2.59 -22.54
C LEU A 351 -11.44 2.35 -22.64
N THR A 352 -12.23 3.40 -22.37
CA THR A 352 -13.69 3.36 -22.50
C THR A 352 -14.11 3.82 -23.88
N ASN A 353 -14.93 3.03 -24.56
CA ASN A 353 -15.58 3.43 -25.80
C ASN A 353 -16.72 4.42 -25.51
N ASP A 354 -16.46 5.71 -25.68
CA ASP A 354 -17.43 6.76 -25.41
C ASP A 354 -18.68 6.69 -26.31
N VAL A 355 -18.59 6.07 -27.49
CA VAL A 355 -19.78 5.84 -28.36
C VAL A 355 -20.80 4.97 -27.63
N ALA A 356 -20.36 3.99 -26.84
CA ALA A 356 -21.24 3.15 -26.04
C ALA A 356 -22.00 3.91 -24.93
N ARG A 357 -21.55 5.11 -24.59
CA ARG A 357 -22.20 5.97 -23.58
C ARG A 357 -23.19 6.96 -24.20
N GLN A 358 -23.25 7.05 -25.52
CA GLN A 358 -24.13 7.99 -26.21
C GLN A 358 -25.57 7.48 -26.27
N ALA A 359 -26.52 8.35 -25.95
CA ALA A 359 -27.93 8.02 -26.00
C ALA A 359 -28.36 7.76 -27.45
N GLY A 360 -28.83 6.54 -27.74
CA GLY A 360 -29.35 6.15 -29.06
C GLY A 360 -28.30 5.56 -30.02
N ALA A 361 -27.06 5.33 -29.58
CA ALA A 361 -26.05 4.67 -30.39
C ALA A 361 -26.50 3.25 -30.79
N THR A 362 -26.33 2.90 -32.06
CA THR A 362 -26.64 1.54 -32.55
C THR A 362 -25.51 0.56 -32.22
N PRO A 363 -25.78 -0.77 -32.19
CA PRO A 363 -24.73 -1.77 -32.01
C PRO A 363 -23.58 -1.65 -33.03
N GLU A 364 -23.88 -1.28 -34.27
CA GLU A 364 -22.88 -1.07 -35.32
C GLU A 364 -22.01 0.15 -35.05
N GLU A 365 -22.59 1.25 -34.57
CA GLU A 365 -21.84 2.45 -34.18
C GLU A 365 -20.93 2.17 -32.98
N ILE A 366 -21.42 1.41 -31.99
CA ILE A 366 -20.61 1.01 -30.84
C ILE A 366 -19.43 0.13 -31.28
N ALA A 367 -19.68 -0.87 -32.12
CA ALA A 367 -18.63 -1.74 -32.64
C ALA A 367 -17.58 -0.96 -33.45
N GLN A 368 -18.01 -0.03 -34.31
CA GLN A 368 -17.09 0.83 -35.05
C GLN A 368 -16.28 1.74 -34.11
N GLY A 369 -16.93 2.34 -33.10
CA GLY A 369 -16.24 3.15 -32.09
C GLY A 369 -15.17 2.39 -31.33
N ALA A 370 -15.39 1.11 -31.02
CA ALA A 370 -14.39 0.25 -30.39
C ALA A 370 -13.21 -0.05 -31.34
N GLN A 371 -13.47 -0.27 -32.63
CA GLN A 371 -12.42 -0.46 -33.63
C GLN A 371 -11.59 0.81 -33.85
N ASP A 372 -12.25 1.97 -33.91
CA ASP A 372 -11.58 3.27 -34.05
C ASP A 372 -10.70 3.56 -32.83
N LEU A 373 -11.21 3.30 -31.63
CA LEU A 373 -10.46 3.44 -30.38
C LEU A 373 -9.27 2.46 -30.31
N ALA A 374 -9.43 1.22 -30.76
CA ALA A 374 -8.32 0.26 -30.86
C ALA A 374 -7.26 0.69 -31.88
N ALA A 375 -7.68 1.24 -33.02
CA ALA A 375 -6.78 1.79 -34.03
C ALA A 375 -6.03 3.02 -33.52
N GLU A 376 -6.70 3.89 -32.76
CA GLU A 376 -6.07 5.02 -32.06
C GLU A 376 -5.04 4.53 -31.05
N ALA A 377 -5.40 3.55 -30.22
CA ALA A 377 -4.51 2.98 -29.21
C ALA A 377 -3.23 2.40 -29.83
N ALA A 378 -3.32 1.76 -30.99
CA ALA A 378 -2.16 1.26 -31.73
C ALA A 378 -1.17 2.37 -32.17
N THR A 379 -1.57 3.65 -32.19
CA THR A 379 -0.69 4.76 -32.58
C THR A 379 0.28 5.19 -31.47
N TYR A 380 -0.07 4.92 -30.20
CA TYR A 380 0.74 5.29 -29.04
C TYR A 380 1.20 4.09 -28.21
N ALA A 381 0.58 2.92 -28.38
CA ALA A 381 0.97 1.67 -27.72
C ALA A 381 1.60 0.70 -28.74
N THR A 382 2.84 0.99 -29.14
CA THR A 382 3.55 0.22 -30.16
C THR A 382 4.39 -0.91 -29.55
N SER A 383 4.47 -2.06 -30.23
CA SER A 383 5.36 -3.15 -29.82
C SER A 383 6.83 -2.71 -29.82
N GLY A 384 7.60 -3.20 -28.84
CA GLY A 384 9.02 -2.90 -28.67
C GLY A 384 9.32 -1.61 -27.88
N MET A 385 8.30 -0.92 -27.37
CA MET A 385 8.50 0.15 -26.37
C MET A 385 9.13 -0.41 -25.10
N ASP A 386 9.95 0.38 -24.43
CA ASP A 386 10.47 0.01 -23.11
C ASP A 386 9.37 0.16 -22.03
N PRO A 387 9.52 -0.50 -20.87
CA PRO A 387 8.52 -0.46 -19.80
C PRO A 387 8.17 0.95 -19.30
N LEU A 388 9.14 1.87 -19.22
CA LEU A 388 8.91 3.23 -18.75
C LEU A 388 8.13 4.07 -19.78
N SER A 389 8.39 3.86 -21.07
CA SER A 389 7.60 4.48 -22.14
C SER A 389 6.16 3.99 -22.12
N PHE A 390 5.90 2.69 -21.95
CA PHE A 390 4.53 2.17 -21.84
C PHE A 390 3.84 2.62 -20.54
N TYR A 391 4.55 2.67 -19.42
CA TYR A 391 4.07 3.28 -18.17
C TYR A 391 3.52 4.69 -18.40
N ASN A 392 4.24 5.52 -19.17
CA ASN A 392 3.77 6.87 -19.51
C ASN A 392 2.56 6.87 -20.43
N VAL A 393 2.45 5.92 -21.36
CA VAL A 393 1.25 5.72 -22.18
C VAL A 393 0.04 5.44 -21.28
N VAL A 394 0.14 4.45 -20.39
CA VAL A 394 -0.95 4.11 -19.48
C VAL A 394 -1.39 5.34 -18.70
N LYS A 395 -0.45 6.07 -18.10
CA LYS A 395 -0.75 7.23 -17.26
C LYS A 395 -1.35 8.42 -17.99
N ASN A 396 -1.04 8.60 -19.27
CA ASN A 396 -1.58 9.69 -20.07
C ASN A 396 -2.97 9.37 -20.66
N HIS A 397 -3.32 8.09 -20.76
CA HIS A 397 -4.56 7.65 -21.41
C HIS A 397 -5.56 6.95 -20.49
N SER A 398 -5.17 6.62 -19.26
CA SER A 398 -6.06 6.00 -18.27
C SER A 398 -6.86 7.03 -17.47
N THR A 399 -7.92 6.54 -16.86
CA THR A 399 -8.63 7.22 -15.75
C THR A 399 -8.52 6.37 -14.48
N GLY A 400 -8.45 7.01 -13.31
CA GLY A 400 -8.42 6.28 -12.04
C GLY A 400 -7.05 5.74 -11.66
N GLU A 401 -7.01 4.63 -10.92
CA GLU A 401 -5.81 4.17 -10.19
C GLU A 401 -4.64 3.79 -11.11
N ALA A 402 -4.90 3.37 -12.35
CA ALA A 402 -3.85 3.08 -13.34
C ALA A 402 -2.98 4.31 -13.68
N MET A 403 -3.44 5.54 -13.35
CA MET A 403 -2.60 6.75 -13.40
C MET A 403 -1.44 6.70 -12.40
N LEU A 404 -1.53 5.90 -11.34
CA LEU A 404 -0.56 5.90 -10.26
C LEU A 404 0.59 4.91 -10.51
N ASP A 405 0.26 3.69 -10.89
CA ASP A 405 1.21 2.58 -11.06
C ASP A 405 1.55 2.27 -12.52
N GLY A 406 0.90 2.94 -13.47
CA GLY A 406 1.02 2.67 -14.90
C GLY A 406 0.47 1.31 -15.32
N GLY A 407 -0.61 0.87 -14.66
CA GLY A 407 -1.37 -0.33 -14.99
C GLY A 407 -0.62 -1.63 -14.73
N TYR A 408 0.38 -1.60 -13.85
CA TYR A 408 1.30 -2.70 -13.61
C TYR A 408 0.65 -3.82 -12.79
N THR A 409 0.79 -5.06 -13.25
CA THR A 409 0.45 -6.26 -12.50
C THR A 409 1.65 -7.19 -12.53
N GLY A 410 2.19 -7.52 -11.35
CA GLY A 410 3.45 -8.25 -11.22
C GLY A 410 3.28 -9.72 -10.86
N GLY A 411 3.92 -10.61 -11.61
CA GLY A 411 4.20 -11.99 -11.23
C GLY A 411 2.98 -12.85 -10.88
N VAL A 412 1.92 -12.77 -11.67
CA VAL A 412 0.71 -13.59 -11.48
C VAL A 412 0.82 -14.93 -12.22
N THR A 413 0.13 -15.95 -11.72
CA THR A 413 -0.03 -17.25 -12.40
C THR A 413 -1.23 -17.22 -13.37
N ALA A 414 -1.38 -18.28 -14.17
CA ALA A 414 -2.47 -18.38 -15.15
C ALA A 414 -3.87 -18.34 -14.49
N ASP A 415 -3.97 -18.72 -13.22
CA ASP A 415 -5.22 -18.70 -12.44
C ASP A 415 -5.79 -17.29 -12.29
N TYR A 416 -4.96 -16.25 -12.38
CA TYR A 416 -5.43 -14.86 -12.39
C TYR A 416 -6.42 -14.57 -13.53
N PHE A 417 -6.33 -15.32 -14.64
CA PHE A 417 -7.18 -15.18 -15.81
C PHE A 417 -8.31 -16.23 -15.87
N VAL A 418 -8.54 -16.97 -14.78
CA VAL A 418 -9.66 -17.89 -14.64
C VAL A 418 -10.73 -17.21 -13.80
N SER A 419 -11.90 -16.96 -14.39
CA SER A 419 -13.03 -16.32 -13.68
C SER A 419 -13.56 -17.22 -12.55
N SER A 420 -13.07 -17.01 -11.33
CA SER A 420 -13.60 -17.66 -10.12
C SER A 420 -14.60 -16.82 -9.34
N ASP A 421 -14.75 -15.54 -9.71
CA ASP A 421 -15.63 -14.59 -9.04
C ASP A 421 -16.97 -14.46 -9.79
N ALA A 422 -18.06 -14.80 -9.10
CA ALA A 422 -19.41 -14.67 -9.65
C ALA A 422 -19.93 -13.23 -9.61
N GLU A 423 -19.37 -12.37 -8.75
CA GLU A 423 -19.78 -10.97 -8.59
C GLU A 423 -19.06 -10.04 -9.58
N ASN A 424 -17.83 -10.38 -9.99
CA ASN A 424 -17.08 -9.62 -10.99
C ASN A 424 -16.32 -10.54 -11.97
N PRO A 425 -17.05 -11.23 -12.88
CA PRO A 425 -16.43 -12.17 -13.80
C PRO A 425 -15.53 -11.46 -14.81
N LEU A 426 -14.41 -12.09 -15.16
CA LEU A 426 -13.56 -11.63 -16.26
C LEU A 426 -14.32 -11.74 -17.58
N ASP A 427 -14.17 -10.74 -18.45
CA ASP A 427 -14.68 -10.85 -19.81
C ASP A 427 -13.79 -11.77 -20.68
N MET A 428 -14.32 -12.23 -21.81
CA MET A 428 -13.57 -13.14 -22.70
C MET A 428 -12.30 -12.49 -23.28
N ALA A 429 -12.26 -11.16 -23.42
CA ALA A 429 -11.09 -10.44 -23.91
C ALA A 429 -9.95 -10.53 -22.89
N GLN A 430 -10.24 -10.41 -21.59
CA GLN A 430 -9.27 -10.62 -20.52
C GLN A 430 -8.80 -12.08 -20.45
N VAL A 431 -9.69 -13.06 -20.60
CA VAL A 431 -9.30 -14.48 -20.65
C VAL A 431 -8.35 -14.75 -21.84
N GLN A 432 -8.66 -14.20 -23.02
CA GLN A 432 -7.79 -14.30 -24.20
C GLN A 432 -6.46 -13.57 -24.03
N ALA A 433 -6.45 -12.45 -23.30
CA ALA A 433 -5.23 -11.76 -22.92
C ALA A 433 -4.35 -12.64 -22.02
N GLY A 434 -4.94 -13.32 -21.04
CA GLY A 434 -4.26 -14.33 -20.23
C GLY A 434 -3.60 -15.41 -21.08
N MET A 435 -4.36 -16.02 -22.01
CA MET A 435 -3.80 -17.02 -22.91
C MET A 435 -2.59 -16.47 -23.69
N TRP A 436 -2.69 -15.25 -24.20
CA TRP A 436 -1.62 -14.60 -24.96
C TRP A 436 -0.39 -14.23 -24.13
N LEU A 437 -0.57 -13.79 -22.88
CA LEU A 437 0.53 -13.47 -21.95
C LEU A 437 1.33 -14.71 -21.58
N PHE A 438 0.67 -15.86 -21.44
CA PHE A 438 1.31 -17.12 -21.05
C PHE A 438 1.87 -17.93 -22.22
N GLU A 439 1.63 -17.53 -23.47
CA GLU A 439 2.28 -18.13 -24.64
C GLU A 439 3.82 -18.11 -24.52
N ASP A 440 4.48 -19.12 -25.08
CA ASP A 440 5.94 -19.18 -25.13
C ASP A 440 6.50 -18.21 -26.17
N GLY A 441 7.70 -17.68 -25.88
CA GLY A 441 8.41 -16.75 -26.78
C GLY A 441 7.96 -15.30 -26.67
N ARG A 442 7.19 -14.93 -25.63
CA ARG A 442 6.93 -13.53 -25.28
C ARG A 442 8.22 -12.80 -24.89
N ASN A 443 8.36 -11.57 -25.36
CA ASN A 443 9.46 -10.68 -25.02
C ASN A 443 8.93 -9.40 -24.39
N THR A 444 9.71 -8.80 -23.48
CA THR A 444 9.44 -7.46 -22.96
C THR A 444 9.16 -6.50 -24.12
N GLY A 445 8.06 -5.77 -24.06
CA GLY A 445 7.67 -4.87 -25.14
C GLY A 445 6.65 -5.44 -26.11
N ASP A 446 6.32 -6.74 -26.03
CA ASP A 446 5.20 -7.30 -26.79
C ASP A 446 3.90 -6.61 -26.36
N VAL A 447 3.11 -6.14 -27.32
CA VAL A 447 1.84 -5.44 -27.08
C VAL A 447 0.73 -6.12 -27.86
N LYS A 448 -0.44 -6.26 -27.24
CA LYS A 448 -1.66 -6.73 -27.91
C LYS A 448 -2.89 -5.99 -27.44
N ILE A 449 -3.76 -5.68 -28.40
CA ILE A 449 -5.03 -4.98 -28.16
C ILE A 449 -6.16 -6.00 -28.22
N PHE A 450 -7.04 -5.93 -27.24
CA PHE A 450 -8.26 -6.72 -27.16
C PHE A 450 -9.46 -5.78 -26.99
N ILE A 451 -10.60 -6.18 -27.54
CA ILE A 451 -11.86 -5.44 -27.41
C ILE A 451 -12.83 -6.34 -26.65
N SER A 452 -13.49 -5.80 -25.62
CA SER A 452 -14.47 -6.54 -24.83
C SER A 452 -15.62 -7.05 -25.71
N ASP A 453 -16.25 -8.15 -25.31
CA ASP A 453 -17.37 -8.75 -26.05
C ASP A 453 -18.53 -7.77 -26.24
N ASP A 454 -18.77 -6.91 -25.25
CA ASP A 454 -19.81 -5.88 -25.27
C ASP A 454 -19.39 -4.60 -26.01
N GLN A 455 -18.16 -4.57 -26.56
CA GLN A 455 -17.60 -3.48 -27.36
C GLN A 455 -17.48 -2.15 -26.59
N LYS A 456 -17.58 -2.17 -25.26
CA LYS A 456 -17.51 -0.95 -24.43
C LYS A 456 -16.11 -0.63 -23.94
N THR A 457 -15.21 -1.60 -23.98
CA THR A 457 -13.86 -1.47 -23.43
C THR A 457 -12.83 -1.96 -24.42
N VAL A 458 -11.74 -1.21 -24.56
CA VAL A 458 -10.55 -1.63 -25.29
C VAL A 458 -9.43 -1.79 -24.27
N TYR A 459 -8.82 -2.98 -24.23
CA TYR A 459 -7.67 -3.28 -23.38
C TYR A 459 -6.41 -3.34 -24.23
N VAL A 460 -5.36 -2.67 -23.78
CA VAL A 460 -4.02 -2.81 -24.36
C VAL A 460 -3.12 -3.47 -23.32
N TYR A 461 -2.73 -4.70 -23.60
CA TYR A 461 -1.81 -5.46 -22.75
C TYR A 461 -0.39 -5.31 -23.27
N TYR A 462 0.54 -5.07 -22.35
CA TYR A 462 1.98 -5.01 -22.58
C TYR A 462 2.65 -6.08 -21.73
N PHE A 463 3.39 -6.98 -22.35
CA PHE A 463 4.17 -8.01 -21.64
C PHE A 463 5.48 -7.40 -21.14
N GLU A 464 5.76 -7.56 -19.85
CA GLU A 464 6.96 -7.00 -19.22
C GLU A 464 8.00 -8.09 -18.99
N GLU A 465 7.64 -9.18 -18.33
CA GLU A 465 8.56 -10.27 -18.02
C GLU A 465 7.80 -11.55 -17.63
N SER A 466 8.52 -12.67 -17.59
CA SER A 466 8.06 -13.92 -16.98
C SER A 466 9.18 -14.55 -16.17
N ALA A 467 8.82 -15.13 -15.02
CA ALA A 467 9.73 -15.86 -14.16
C ALA A 467 8.95 -16.97 -13.43
N PRO A 468 9.59 -18.03 -12.93
CA PRO A 468 8.94 -18.97 -12.02
C PRO A 468 8.55 -18.28 -10.69
N VAL A 469 7.54 -18.82 -9.99
CA VAL A 469 7.03 -18.27 -8.71
C VAL A 469 8.16 -18.03 -7.71
N TRP A 470 9.10 -18.97 -7.56
CA TRP A 470 10.19 -18.80 -6.60
C TRP A 470 11.09 -17.59 -6.91
N GLN A 471 11.41 -17.33 -8.18
CA GLN A 471 12.21 -16.16 -8.57
C GLN A 471 11.47 -14.85 -8.30
N ASN A 472 10.16 -14.84 -8.58
CA ASN A 472 9.32 -13.68 -8.28
C ASN A 472 9.24 -13.43 -6.75
N ALA A 473 9.18 -14.49 -5.94
CA ALA A 473 9.22 -14.38 -4.48
C ALA A 473 10.55 -13.78 -3.98
N VAL A 474 11.69 -14.20 -4.54
CA VAL A 474 13.01 -13.60 -4.24
C VAL A 474 13.02 -12.12 -4.61
N LYS A 475 12.60 -11.79 -5.84
CA LYS A 475 12.51 -10.41 -6.33
C LYS A 475 11.68 -9.53 -5.40
N ASN A 476 10.49 -9.98 -5.01
CA ASN A 476 9.59 -9.22 -4.13
C ASN A 476 10.14 -9.03 -2.71
N SER A 477 10.83 -10.05 -2.17
CA SER A 477 11.52 -9.96 -0.88
C SER A 477 12.64 -8.90 -0.91
N LEU A 478 13.44 -8.89 -1.98
CA LEU A 478 14.47 -7.88 -2.19
C LEU A 478 13.89 -6.47 -2.40
N ILE A 479 12.85 -6.32 -3.22
CA ILE A 479 12.18 -5.02 -3.40
C ILE A 479 11.68 -4.48 -2.06
N THR A 480 11.05 -5.33 -1.24
CA THR A 480 10.54 -4.93 0.09
C THR A 480 11.67 -4.47 1.02
N THR A 481 12.76 -5.23 1.05
CA THR A 481 13.94 -4.92 1.87
C THR A 481 14.60 -3.62 1.39
N ASN A 482 14.85 -3.50 0.08
CA ASN A 482 15.48 -2.34 -0.51
C ASN A 482 14.63 -1.07 -0.38
N PHE A 483 13.31 -1.17 -0.55
CA PHE A 483 12.39 -0.05 -0.35
C PHE A 483 12.37 0.41 1.12
N THR A 484 12.42 -0.53 2.07
CA THR A 484 12.54 -0.21 3.50
C THR A 484 13.86 0.50 3.82
N ASN A 485 14.97 0.04 3.23
CA ASN A 485 16.27 0.68 3.34
C ASN A 485 16.27 2.08 2.72
N TRP A 486 15.68 2.23 1.52
CA TRP A 486 15.51 3.51 0.85
C TRP A 486 14.74 4.50 1.73
N ASN A 487 13.61 4.08 2.31
CA ASN A 487 12.81 4.92 3.20
C ASN A 487 13.58 5.32 4.48
N SER A 488 14.39 4.41 5.01
CA SER A 488 15.26 4.72 6.16
C SER A 488 16.36 5.72 5.79
N ASN A 489 16.93 5.60 4.59
CA ASN A 489 18.01 6.46 4.11
C ASN A 489 17.56 7.91 3.88
N ILE A 490 16.37 8.13 3.31
CA ILE A 490 15.84 9.50 3.14
C ILE A 490 15.58 10.20 4.49
N MET A 491 15.50 9.43 5.57
CA MET A 491 15.30 9.87 6.95
C MET A 491 16.59 9.90 7.79
N ALA A 492 17.78 9.73 7.20
CA ALA A 492 19.02 9.54 7.95
C ALA A 492 19.54 10.80 8.69
N ASN A 493 19.15 12.01 8.26
CA ASN A 493 19.68 13.29 8.77
C ASN A 493 18.91 13.83 10.00
N ASP A 494 18.53 12.94 10.91
CA ASP A 494 17.77 13.26 12.14
C ASP A 494 16.58 14.22 11.89
N PRO A 495 15.56 13.77 11.15
CA PRO A 495 14.47 14.61 10.71
C PRO A 495 13.51 14.92 11.89
N GLN A 496 13.31 16.21 12.14
CA GLN A 496 12.53 16.74 13.25
C GLN A 496 11.28 17.49 12.74
N TYR A 497 10.28 17.63 13.60
CA TYR A 497 9.11 18.47 13.34
C TYR A 497 8.76 19.37 14.52
N GLU A 498 8.20 20.54 14.21
CA GLU A 498 7.65 21.47 15.19
C GLU A 498 6.17 21.75 14.87
N VAL A 499 5.29 21.50 15.84
CA VAL A 499 3.85 21.78 15.74
C VAL A 499 3.55 23.11 16.40
N ASN A 500 2.97 24.04 15.64
CA ASN A 500 2.48 25.33 16.13
C ASN A 500 1.10 25.18 16.78
N ALA A 501 1.00 24.38 17.86
CA ALA A 501 -0.25 24.05 18.53
C ALA A 501 -1.03 25.29 19.01
N GLY A 502 -0.32 26.35 19.40
CA GLY A 502 -0.93 27.63 19.77
C GLY A 502 -1.65 28.31 18.60
N LEU A 503 -1.09 28.27 17.39
CA LEU A 503 -1.74 28.81 16.19
C LEU A 503 -2.91 27.92 15.76
N MET A 504 -2.77 26.60 15.86
CA MET A 504 -3.87 25.66 15.62
C MET A 504 -5.06 25.96 16.54
N LYS A 505 -4.82 26.16 17.83
CA LYS A 505 -5.86 26.49 18.82
C LYS A 505 -6.54 27.85 18.61
N VAL A 506 -5.89 28.80 17.94
CA VAL A 506 -6.44 30.15 17.74
C VAL A 506 -7.19 30.27 16.42
N PHE A 507 -6.72 29.58 15.38
CA PHE A 507 -7.17 29.80 14.01
C PHE A 507 -7.93 28.62 13.40
N ILE A 508 -7.91 27.44 14.05
CA ILE A 508 -8.56 26.21 13.54
C ILE A 508 -9.64 25.70 14.49
N TYR A 509 -9.32 25.54 15.78
CA TYR A 509 -10.26 25.09 16.83
C TYR A 509 -10.89 26.28 17.55
#